data_AF-A0A6I0E5D6-F1
#
_entry.id   AF-A0A6I0E5D6-F1
#
_cell.length_a   1.000
_cell.length_b   1.000
_cell.length_c   1.000
_cell.angle_alpha   90.00
_cell.angle_beta   90.00
_cell.angle_gamma   90.00
#
_symmetry.space_group_name_H-M   'P 1'
#
loop_
_entity.id
_entity.type
_entity.pdbx_description
1 polymer ?
#
loop_
_entity_poly.entity_id
_entity_poly.type
_entity_poly.pdbx_seq_one_letter_code
_entity_poly.pdbx_strand_id
1 'polypeptide(L)'
;MPLRATIDNEEIISIDLSDEQWNDLKKRLKEKESTLTLPCCQQEGFLRISSKGLKHFVHSKSENTCDWKPESPEHLKAKIEIIEACKENGWKAIPEYSGGNWRADVLAIQNDKRIAFEVQWSKQTFEETKFRQDRYKESNVRGCWFFKRAPKELREYDETLVANKEIPAFKIFKDDNSNIIAQLKQKQIPLKSLVGNLLKRKLKYCENIRIKPKQEVTIVFFETSCWKCNAPQHCFTTEQNLLTVCNQNAYVFNSLWDSDGIDKEPEVYDAVKKFLNSEDGKHLKVGLLKKRYSKTVQDSYLSHGCYYCDSIFGDFFLITEKLDALNNPDNIRLKVDIDLGRIIQEGKHWCNSENGEFCE
;
A
#
# COMPACT_ATOMS: atom_id res chain seq x y z
N MET A 1 22.98 -8.49 15.74
CA MET A 1 23.70 -9.61 15.11
C MET A 1 24.25 -9.07 13.80
N PRO A 2 25.42 -8.41 13.82
CA PRO A 2 25.94 -7.74 12.63
C PRO A 2 26.03 -8.66 11.41
N LEU A 3 25.58 -8.17 10.26
CA LEU A 3 25.75 -8.82 8.95
C LEU A 3 27.02 -8.36 8.23
N ARG A 4 27.63 -7.25 8.66
CA ARG A 4 28.84 -6.69 8.06
C ARG A 4 30.01 -6.71 9.04
N ALA A 5 31.18 -6.98 8.51
CA ALA A 5 32.45 -6.83 9.21
C ALA A 5 33.54 -6.36 8.24
N THR A 6 34.68 -5.93 8.79
CA THR A 6 35.89 -5.63 8.02
C THR A 6 36.97 -6.65 8.38
N ILE A 7 37.60 -7.24 7.38
CA ILE A 7 38.77 -8.11 7.52
C ILE A 7 39.83 -7.68 6.52
N ASP A 8 41.08 -7.51 6.96
CA ASP A 8 42.20 -7.10 6.10
C ASP A 8 41.90 -5.85 5.23
N ASN A 9 41.17 -4.89 5.80
CA ASN A 9 40.65 -3.67 5.14
C ASN A 9 39.60 -3.91 4.04
N GLU A 10 39.09 -5.12 3.88
CA GLU A 10 37.98 -5.46 2.99
C GLU A 10 36.68 -5.65 3.78
N GLU A 11 35.59 -5.09 3.23
CA GLU A 11 34.26 -5.29 3.79
C GLU A 11 33.70 -6.64 3.36
N ILE A 12 33.23 -7.42 4.34
CA ILE A 12 32.54 -8.69 4.11
C ILE A 12 31.11 -8.62 4.64
N ILE A 13 30.20 -9.26 3.89
CA ILE A 13 28.79 -9.40 4.26
C ILE A 13 28.52 -10.89 4.49
N SER A 14 28.07 -11.25 5.69
CA SER A 14 27.98 -12.65 6.13
C SER A 14 27.10 -13.53 5.25
N ILE A 15 26.04 -12.97 4.68
CA ILE A 15 25.08 -13.68 3.81
C ILE A 15 25.60 -13.89 2.39
N ASP A 16 26.68 -13.22 1.99
CA ASP A 16 27.32 -13.41 0.68
C ASP A 16 28.37 -14.52 0.68
N LEU A 17 28.79 -14.95 1.87
CA LEU A 17 29.83 -15.96 2.02
C LEU A 17 29.26 -17.36 1.81
N SER A 18 29.83 -18.09 0.85
CA SER A 18 29.58 -19.53 0.70
C SER A 18 30.02 -20.30 1.96
N ASP A 19 29.62 -21.56 2.10
CA ASP A 19 30.07 -22.39 3.22
C ASP A 19 31.59 -22.61 3.20
N GLU A 20 32.17 -22.74 2.01
CA GLU A 20 33.61 -22.84 1.82
C GLU A 20 34.33 -21.56 2.27
N GLN A 21 33.89 -20.39 1.77
CA GLN A 21 34.46 -19.09 2.16
C GLN A 21 34.32 -18.83 3.65
N TRP A 22 33.17 -19.19 4.25
CA TRP A 22 32.94 -19.06 5.68
C TRP A 22 33.89 -19.93 6.51
N ASN A 23 34.10 -21.18 6.09
CA ASN A 23 35.00 -22.10 6.77
C ASN A 23 36.47 -21.72 6.62
N ASP A 24 36.87 -21.24 5.44
CA ASP A 24 38.21 -20.70 5.21
C ASP A 24 38.48 -19.47 6.09
N LEU A 25 37.54 -18.52 6.10
CA LEU A 25 37.59 -17.34 6.96
C LEU A 25 37.71 -17.71 8.44
N LYS A 26 36.92 -18.70 8.88
CA LYS A 26 36.96 -19.22 10.25
C LYS A 26 38.33 -19.80 10.60
N LYS A 27 38.98 -20.49 9.64
CA LYS A 27 40.32 -21.06 9.82
C LYS A 27 41.35 -19.95 9.97
N ARG A 28 41.36 -18.97 9.05
CA ARG A 28 42.27 -17.81 9.07
C ARG A 28 42.19 -17.01 10.38
N LEU A 29 40.98 -16.76 10.88
CA LEU A 29 40.81 -16.08 12.18
C LEU A 29 41.28 -16.93 13.36
N LYS A 30 41.08 -18.25 13.32
CA LYS A 30 41.55 -19.16 14.38
C LYS A 30 43.07 -19.23 14.42
N GLU A 31 43.72 -19.20 13.26
CA GLU A 31 45.18 -19.20 13.09
C GLU A 31 45.81 -17.82 13.32
N LYS A 32 44.98 -16.79 13.61
CA LYS A 32 45.38 -15.39 13.81
C LYS A 32 46.13 -14.77 12.62
N GLU A 33 45.87 -15.27 11.42
CA GLU A 33 46.43 -14.72 10.18
C GLU A 33 45.76 -13.40 9.79
N SER A 34 44.52 -13.21 10.25
CA SER A 34 43.71 -12.02 9.99
C SER A 34 42.91 -11.63 11.23
N THR A 35 42.44 -10.39 11.28
CA THR A 35 41.57 -9.88 12.34
C THR A 35 40.28 -9.33 11.75
N LEU A 36 39.15 -9.71 12.34
CA LEU A 36 37.83 -9.23 11.96
C LEU A 36 37.37 -8.15 12.92
N THR A 37 36.90 -7.03 12.40
CA THR A 37 36.38 -5.90 13.19
C THR A 37 34.94 -5.56 12.80
N LEU A 38 34.18 -5.05 13.76
CA LEU A 38 32.77 -4.70 13.57
C LEU A 38 32.60 -3.20 13.29
N PRO A 39 31.74 -2.82 12.32
CA PRO A 39 31.64 -1.44 11.84
C PRO A 39 31.07 -0.45 12.86
N CYS A 40 30.48 -0.94 13.96
CA CYS A 40 29.88 -0.10 14.99
C CYS A 40 30.86 0.53 15.97
N CYS A 41 31.98 -0.14 16.23
CA CYS A 41 32.93 0.25 17.28
C CYS A 41 34.38 -0.08 16.93
N GLN A 42 34.64 -0.70 15.77
CA GLN A 42 35.94 -1.19 15.33
C GLN A 42 36.59 -2.21 16.29
N GLN A 43 35.80 -2.79 17.20
CA GLN A 43 36.27 -3.86 18.07
C GLN A 43 36.32 -5.19 17.31
N GLU A 44 37.20 -6.07 17.77
CA GLU A 44 37.33 -7.42 17.25
C GLU A 44 36.03 -8.21 17.42
N GLY A 45 35.69 -8.99 16.39
CA GLY A 45 34.55 -9.89 16.39
C GLY A 45 34.91 -11.29 15.93
N PHE A 46 33.95 -12.20 16.02
CA PHE A 46 34.08 -13.58 15.56
C PHE A 46 32.85 -14.05 14.78
N LEU A 47 33.03 -15.12 14.01
CA LEU A 47 31.99 -15.73 13.19
C LEU A 47 31.04 -16.57 14.03
N ARG A 48 29.73 -16.44 13.80
CA ARG A 48 28.71 -17.28 14.42
C ARG A 48 27.64 -17.69 13.42
N ILE A 49 27.13 -18.92 13.60
CA ILE A 49 25.95 -19.42 12.90
C ILE A 49 24.83 -19.55 13.93
N SER A 50 23.66 -18.99 13.65
CA SER A 50 22.48 -19.15 14.50
C SER A 50 21.94 -20.58 14.45
N SER A 51 21.04 -20.94 15.37
CA SER A 51 20.37 -22.26 15.34
C SER A 51 19.56 -22.52 14.06
N LYS A 52 19.19 -21.46 13.32
CA LYS A 52 18.49 -21.54 12.04
C LYS A 52 19.42 -21.41 10.82
N GLY A 53 20.73 -21.53 11.00
CA GLY A 53 21.70 -21.53 9.90
C GLY A 53 22.18 -20.14 9.46
N LEU A 54 21.65 -19.04 10.01
CA LEU A 54 22.09 -17.69 9.62
C LEU A 54 23.51 -17.37 10.10
N LYS A 55 24.41 -17.12 9.15
CA LYS A 55 25.77 -16.59 9.32
C LYS A 55 25.74 -15.12 9.74
N HIS A 56 26.42 -14.76 10.82
CA HIS A 56 26.53 -13.39 11.33
C HIS A 56 27.81 -13.21 12.16
N PHE A 57 28.12 -11.97 12.50
CA PHE A 57 29.27 -11.65 13.34
C PHE A 57 28.84 -11.27 14.76
N VAL A 58 29.76 -11.42 15.72
CA VAL A 58 29.52 -11.14 17.14
C VAL A 58 30.76 -10.47 17.74
N HIS A 59 30.57 -9.52 18.66
CA HIS A 59 31.68 -8.92 19.39
C HIS A 59 32.43 -9.97 20.20
N SER A 60 33.76 -9.93 20.13
CA SER A 60 34.61 -10.62 21.09
C SER A 60 34.45 -10.00 22.48
N LYS A 61 34.82 -10.72 23.54
CA LYS A 61 34.85 -10.13 24.89
C LYS A 61 35.83 -8.95 24.90
N SER A 62 35.36 -7.79 25.33
CA SER A 62 36.11 -6.55 25.33
C SER A 62 35.79 -5.78 26.62
N GLU A 63 36.79 -5.09 27.19
CA GLU A 63 36.59 -4.20 28.35
C GLU A 63 35.79 -2.94 27.96
N ASN A 64 35.86 -2.55 26.69
CA ASN A 64 35.10 -1.43 26.14
C ASN A 64 33.66 -1.85 25.85
N THR A 65 32.70 -1.16 26.46
CA THR A 65 31.28 -1.41 26.23
C THR A 65 30.84 -0.83 24.89
N CYS A 66 30.36 -1.70 24.01
CA CYS A 66 29.64 -1.29 22.80
C CYS A 66 28.14 -1.26 23.14
N ASP A 67 27.47 -0.11 23.00
CA ASP A 67 26.01 0.03 23.25
C ASP A 67 25.16 -0.58 22.11
N TRP A 68 25.73 -1.53 21.36
CA TRP A 68 25.02 -2.22 20.32
C TRP A 68 23.97 -3.15 20.91
N LYS A 69 22.70 -2.78 20.76
CA LYS A 69 21.58 -3.62 21.18
C LYS A 69 21.40 -4.81 20.24
N PRO A 70 21.16 -6.02 20.77
CA PRO A 70 20.81 -7.17 19.95
C PRO A 70 19.57 -6.87 19.09
N GLU A 71 19.63 -7.24 17.83
CA GLU A 71 18.52 -7.13 16.90
C GLU A 71 17.70 -8.42 16.93
N SER A 72 16.39 -8.30 16.73
CA SER A 72 15.53 -9.46 16.70
C SER A 72 15.73 -10.26 15.40
N PRO A 73 15.43 -11.58 15.40
CA PRO A 73 15.51 -12.40 14.18
C PRO A 73 14.67 -11.84 13.03
N GLU A 74 13.52 -11.20 13.33
CA GLU A 74 12.64 -10.62 12.33
C GLU A 74 13.21 -9.34 11.72
N HIS A 75 13.82 -8.48 12.54
CA HIS A 75 14.56 -7.31 12.07
C HIS A 75 15.65 -7.73 11.09
N LEU A 76 16.40 -8.76 11.46
CA LEU A 76 17.48 -9.30 10.64
C LEU A 76 16.98 -9.92 9.33
N LYS A 77 15.90 -10.71 9.39
CA LYS A 77 15.28 -11.30 8.18
C LYS A 77 14.82 -10.21 7.21
N ALA A 78 14.18 -9.16 7.71
CA ALA A 78 13.75 -8.04 6.88
C ALA A 78 14.94 -7.33 6.19
N LYS A 79 16.06 -7.11 6.90
CA LYS A 79 17.28 -6.57 6.28
C LYS A 79 17.82 -7.46 5.17
N ILE A 80 17.86 -8.78 5.41
CA ILE A 80 18.31 -9.75 4.40
C ILE A 80 17.43 -9.67 3.15
N GLU A 81 16.11 -9.68 3.31
CA GLU A 81 15.17 -9.53 2.19
C GLU A 81 15.38 -8.21 1.42
N ILE A 82 15.66 -7.11 2.12
CA ILE A 82 15.99 -5.82 1.49
C ILE A 82 17.32 -5.90 0.71
N ILE A 83 18.37 -6.49 1.30
CA ILE A 83 19.69 -6.62 0.66
C ILE A 83 19.58 -7.46 -0.61
N GLU A 84 18.90 -8.60 -0.54
CA GLU A 84 18.67 -9.47 -1.69
C GLU A 84 17.87 -8.76 -2.78
N ALA A 85 16.78 -8.07 -2.42
CA ALA A 85 16.01 -7.28 -3.38
C ALA A 85 16.86 -6.21 -4.06
N CYS A 86 17.73 -5.53 -3.32
CA CYS A 86 18.65 -4.53 -3.89
C CYS A 86 19.59 -5.17 -4.91
N LYS A 87 20.25 -6.28 -4.55
CA LYS A 87 21.21 -6.98 -5.41
C LYS A 87 20.57 -7.51 -6.69
N GLU A 88 19.41 -8.15 -6.58
CA GLU A 88 18.63 -8.66 -7.73
C GLU A 88 18.20 -7.55 -8.70
N ASN A 89 18.16 -6.31 -8.23
CA ASN A 89 17.79 -5.14 -9.02
C ASN A 89 19.00 -4.28 -9.44
N GLY A 90 20.22 -4.79 -9.30
CA GLY A 90 21.44 -4.10 -9.71
C GLY A 90 21.80 -2.90 -8.82
N TRP A 91 21.44 -2.94 -7.54
CA TRP A 91 21.85 -1.97 -6.53
C TRP A 91 22.94 -2.58 -5.64
N LYS A 92 23.98 -1.80 -5.34
CA LYS A 92 24.91 -2.13 -4.25
C LYS A 92 24.15 -1.96 -2.94
N ALA A 93 24.14 -3.00 -2.09
CA ALA A 93 23.49 -2.97 -0.79
C ALA A 93 24.52 -3.12 0.33
N ILE A 94 24.57 -2.12 1.22
CA ILE A 94 25.51 -2.07 2.33
C ILE A 94 24.71 -2.08 3.64
N PRO A 95 24.67 -3.20 4.38
CA PRO A 95 24.00 -3.23 5.67
C PRO A 95 24.73 -2.39 6.70
N GLU A 96 23.98 -1.86 7.66
CA GLU A 96 24.51 -1.22 8.88
C GLU A 96 25.40 -0.01 8.59
N TYR A 97 25.11 0.70 7.51
CA TYR A 97 25.94 1.79 6.98
C TYR A 97 25.79 3.07 7.81
N SER A 98 26.93 3.66 8.17
CA SER A 98 26.99 4.98 8.82
C SER A 98 27.51 6.01 7.81
N GLY A 99 26.86 7.16 7.73
CA GLY A 99 27.27 8.27 6.89
C GLY A 99 27.03 9.59 7.61
N GLY A 100 28.04 10.47 7.70
CA GLY A 100 27.93 11.71 8.46
C GLY A 100 27.47 11.45 9.90
N ASN A 101 26.31 12.01 10.27
CA ASN A 101 25.67 11.87 11.58
C ASN A 101 24.45 10.94 11.57
N TRP A 102 24.28 10.11 10.54
CA TRP A 102 23.17 9.18 10.40
C TRP A 102 23.63 7.76 10.14
N ARG A 103 22.67 6.84 10.30
CA ARG A 103 22.91 5.42 10.16
C ARG A 103 21.70 4.70 9.60
N ALA A 104 21.93 3.93 8.54
CA ALA A 104 20.91 3.10 7.88
C ALA A 104 21.04 1.62 8.24
N ASP A 105 19.90 0.93 8.33
CA ASP A 105 19.89 -0.53 8.39
C ASP A 105 20.43 -1.15 7.11
N VAL A 106 20.03 -0.63 5.96
CA VAL A 106 20.61 -0.97 4.65
C VAL A 106 20.69 0.29 3.79
N LEU A 107 21.88 0.64 3.33
CA LEU A 107 22.05 1.65 2.29
C LEU A 107 22.11 0.96 0.92
N ALA A 108 21.19 1.32 0.03
CA ALA A 108 21.21 0.93 -1.37
C ALA A 108 21.77 2.06 -2.23
N ILE A 109 22.69 1.73 -3.14
CA ILE A 109 23.33 2.67 -4.07
C ILE A 109 23.23 2.14 -5.50
N GLN A 110 22.79 2.99 -6.42
CA GLN A 110 22.85 2.76 -7.86
C GLN A 110 23.20 4.07 -8.55
N ASN A 111 24.39 4.14 -9.13
CA ASN A 111 24.97 5.37 -9.68
C ASN A 111 25.00 6.48 -8.60
N ASP A 112 24.38 7.62 -8.89
CA ASP A 112 24.22 8.78 -8.01
C ASP A 112 23.06 8.64 -7.01
N LYS A 113 22.20 7.62 -7.17
CA LYS A 113 21.01 7.44 -6.33
C LYS A 113 21.34 6.66 -5.07
N ARG A 114 20.87 7.18 -3.93
CA ARG A 114 21.05 6.56 -2.61
C ARG A 114 19.71 6.44 -1.90
N ILE A 115 19.44 5.25 -1.35
CA ILE A 115 18.23 4.96 -0.56
C ILE A 115 18.65 4.32 0.77
N ALA A 116 18.30 4.95 1.88
CA ALA A 116 18.41 4.36 3.21
C ALA A 116 17.12 3.62 3.52
N PHE A 117 17.20 2.29 3.64
CA PHE A 117 16.11 1.47 4.13
C PHE A 117 16.24 1.28 5.64
N GLU A 118 15.11 1.43 6.34
CA GLU A 118 14.99 1.32 7.78
C GLU A 118 13.96 0.27 8.14
N VAL A 119 14.30 -0.62 9.07
CA VAL A 119 13.35 -1.60 9.58
C VAL A 119 13.18 -1.36 11.08
N GLN A 120 11.95 -1.08 11.49
CA GLN A 120 11.65 -0.74 12.87
C GLN A 120 10.65 -1.72 13.46
N TRP A 121 11.20 -2.73 14.15
CA TRP A 121 10.42 -3.78 14.81
C TRP A 121 9.92 -3.37 16.20
N SER A 122 10.74 -2.62 16.92
CA SER A 122 10.43 -2.04 18.24
C SER A 122 9.80 -0.66 18.10
N LYS A 123 9.11 -0.19 19.14
CA LYS A 123 8.49 1.14 19.12
C LYS A 123 9.56 2.24 18.89
N GLN A 124 9.28 3.14 17.96
CA GLN A 124 10.02 4.38 17.72
C GLN A 124 9.02 5.55 17.75
N THR A 125 9.46 6.72 18.19
CA THR A 125 8.62 7.93 18.19
C THR A 125 8.59 8.58 16.82
N PHE A 126 7.62 9.46 16.57
CA PHE A 126 7.56 10.22 15.33
C PHE A 126 8.72 11.21 15.23
N GLU A 127 9.09 11.86 16.33
CA GLU A 127 10.18 12.83 16.41
C GLU A 127 11.51 12.19 16.00
N GLU A 128 11.80 10.98 16.52
CA GLU A 128 13.01 10.24 16.16
C GLU A 128 12.99 9.81 14.69
N THR A 129 11.83 9.37 14.20
CA THR A 129 11.66 9.00 12.78
C THR A 129 11.94 10.19 11.87
N LYS A 130 11.35 11.34 12.19
CA LYS A 130 11.50 12.58 11.42
C LYS A 130 12.94 13.09 11.48
N PHE A 131 13.54 13.12 12.65
CA PHE A 131 14.93 13.52 12.85
C PHE A 131 15.91 12.69 12.01
N ARG A 132 15.73 11.36 11.98
CA ARG A 132 16.52 10.47 11.13
C ARG A 132 16.24 10.70 9.64
N GLN A 133 14.98 10.87 9.25
CA GLN A 133 14.60 11.16 7.87
C GLN A 133 15.23 12.46 7.35
N ASP A 134 15.21 13.52 8.17
CA ASP A 134 15.73 14.83 7.81
C ASP A 134 17.25 14.75 7.53
N ARG A 135 18.01 13.98 8.32
CA ARG A 135 19.44 13.74 8.05
C ARG A 135 19.72 12.98 6.76
N TYR A 136 18.87 12.02 6.39
CA TYR A 136 18.96 11.38 5.08
C TYR A 136 18.77 12.42 3.98
N LYS A 137 17.74 13.26 4.09
CA LYS A 137 17.44 14.33 3.13
C LYS A 137 18.60 15.32 3.00
N GLU A 138 19.17 15.78 4.11
CA GLU A 138 20.36 16.65 4.15
C GLU A 138 21.59 16.01 3.47
N SER A 139 21.69 14.69 3.51
CA SER A 139 22.79 13.93 2.90
C SER A 139 22.51 13.47 1.46
N ASN A 140 21.44 13.98 0.82
CA ASN A 140 20.97 13.55 -0.49
C ASN A 140 20.71 12.02 -0.57
N VAL A 141 20.14 11.48 0.50
CA VAL A 141 19.72 10.08 0.61
C VAL A 141 18.21 10.04 0.82
N ARG A 142 17.51 9.19 0.05
CA ARG A 142 16.07 8.98 0.25
C ARG A 142 15.86 7.97 1.37
N GLY A 143 15.13 8.32 2.42
CA GLY A 143 14.73 7.35 3.45
C GLY A 143 13.47 6.57 3.05
N CYS A 144 13.42 5.29 3.40
CA CYS A 144 12.26 4.42 3.24
C CYS A 144 12.13 3.50 4.47
N TRP A 145 10.99 3.56 5.14
CA TRP A 145 10.77 2.94 6.44
C TRP A 145 9.83 1.75 6.38
N PHE A 146 10.14 0.71 7.13
CA PHE A 146 9.31 -0.47 7.33
C PHE A 146 9.03 -0.66 8.81
N PHE A 147 7.77 -0.46 9.23
CA PHE A 147 7.39 -0.52 10.64
C PHE A 147 6.54 -1.74 10.94
N LYS A 148 6.85 -2.46 12.03
CA LYS A 148 5.87 -3.36 12.63
C LYS A 148 4.70 -2.57 13.24
N ARG A 149 5.05 -1.51 13.96
CA ARG A 149 4.10 -0.56 14.54
C ARG A 149 4.67 0.85 14.39
N ALA A 150 4.11 1.60 13.44
CA ALA A 150 4.54 2.97 13.17
C ALA A 150 4.15 3.92 14.33
N PRO A 151 4.72 5.13 14.38
CA PRO A 151 4.21 6.22 15.21
C PRO A 151 2.72 6.53 14.94
N LYS A 152 2.02 7.16 15.88
CA LYS A 152 0.57 7.46 15.73
C LYS A 152 0.32 8.49 14.62
N GLU A 153 1.23 9.42 14.47
CA GLU A 153 1.26 10.52 13.51
C GLU A 153 1.37 10.03 12.06
N LEU A 154 1.82 8.79 11.87
CA LEU A 154 1.92 8.14 10.56
C LEU A 154 0.77 7.15 10.32
N ARG A 155 -0.23 7.05 11.21
CA ARG A 155 -1.30 6.04 11.10
C ARG A 155 -2.69 6.65 11.16
N GLU A 156 -3.61 6.01 10.45
CA GLU A 156 -5.05 6.22 10.60
C GLU A 156 -5.57 5.53 11.88
N TYR A 157 -6.84 5.78 12.22
CA TYR A 157 -7.51 5.18 13.37
C TYR A 157 -7.51 3.63 13.33
N ASP A 158 -7.59 3.04 12.14
CA ASP A 158 -7.58 1.60 11.91
C ASP A 158 -6.16 0.98 11.88
N GLU A 159 -5.14 1.74 12.32
CA GLU A 159 -3.74 1.31 12.40
C GLU A 159 -3.09 1.07 11.02
N THR A 160 -3.71 1.55 9.93
CA THR A 160 -3.09 1.61 8.59
C THR A 160 -2.14 2.80 8.48
N LEU A 161 -1.10 2.68 7.65
CA LEU A 161 -0.10 3.72 7.47
C LEU A 161 -0.59 4.76 6.45
N VAL A 162 -0.56 6.04 6.84
CA VAL A 162 -0.88 7.16 5.97
C VAL A 162 0.22 7.30 4.93
N ALA A 163 -0.14 7.42 3.65
CA ALA A 163 0.83 7.67 2.61
C ALA A 163 1.42 9.08 2.75
N ASN A 164 2.73 9.16 2.89
CA ASN A 164 3.46 10.41 3.08
C ASN A 164 4.68 10.44 2.14
N LYS A 165 4.75 11.46 1.27
CA LYS A 165 5.84 11.63 0.31
C LYS A 165 7.19 11.93 0.97
N GLU A 166 7.18 12.69 2.06
CA GLU A 166 8.39 13.11 2.79
C GLU A 166 8.95 11.98 3.67
N ILE A 167 8.07 11.14 4.23
CA ILE A 167 8.44 9.96 5.02
C ILE A 167 7.79 8.71 4.39
N PRO A 168 8.39 8.14 3.32
CA PRO A 168 7.92 6.88 2.76
C PRO A 168 7.98 5.77 3.81
N ALA A 169 6.83 5.25 4.20
CA ALA A 169 6.71 4.27 5.27
C ALA A 169 5.67 3.20 4.92
N PHE A 170 5.98 1.94 5.25
CA PHE A 170 5.15 0.77 4.98
C PHE A 170 5.03 -0.09 6.23
N LYS A 171 3.84 -0.67 6.45
CA LYS A 171 3.61 -1.59 7.57
C LYS A 171 4.16 -2.94 7.18
N ILE A 172 4.90 -3.58 8.06
CA ILE A 172 5.38 -4.96 7.89
C ILE A 172 4.94 -5.83 9.06
N PHE A 173 4.77 -7.12 8.82
CA PHE A 173 4.48 -8.12 9.85
C PHE A 173 5.01 -9.47 9.39
N LYS A 174 4.95 -10.48 10.27
CA LYS A 174 5.34 -11.85 9.92
C LYS A 174 4.10 -12.68 9.58
N ASP A 175 4.18 -13.52 8.56
CA ASP A 175 3.18 -14.57 8.31
C ASP A 175 3.43 -15.83 9.17
N ASP A 176 2.58 -16.85 9.03
CA ASP A 176 2.71 -18.11 9.77
C ASP A 176 4.02 -18.84 9.48
N ASN A 177 4.57 -18.66 8.28
CA ASN A 177 5.85 -19.20 7.82
C ASN A 177 7.05 -18.32 8.22
N SER A 178 6.82 -17.29 9.05
CA SER A 178 7.81 -16.30 9.48
C SER A 178 8.45 -15.50 8.34
N ASN A 179 7.80 -15.37 7.18
CA ASN A 179 8.16 -14.44 6.12
C ASN A 179 7.72 -13.03 6.44
N ILE A 180 8.48 -12.04 5.96
CA ILE A 180 8.16 -10.64 6.20
C ILE A 180 7.24 -10.16 5.09
N ILE A 181 6.03 -9.79 5.47
CA ILE A 181 4.99 -9.31 4.56
C ILE A 181 4.81 -7.82 4.79
N ALA A 182 4.72 -7.06 3.70
CA ALA A 182 4.40 -5.65 3.71
C ALA A 182 2.93 -5.41 3.32
N GLN A 183 2.26 -4.52 4.05
CA GLN A 183 0.90 -4.08 3.77
C GLN A 183 0.94 -2.84 2.85
N LEU A 184 0.20 -2.91 1.75
CA LEU A 184 -0.07 -1.80 0.84
C LEU A 184 -1.59 -1.67 0.65
N LYS A 185 -2.23 -0.80 1.43
CA LYS A 185 -3.70 -0.69 1.50
C LYS A 185 -4.35 -2.07 1.69
N GLN A 186 -5.06 -2.62 0.72
CA GLN A 186 -5.69 -3.95 0.81
C GLN A 186 -4.75 -5.09 0.40
N LYS A 187 -3.66 -4.78 -0.33
CA LYS A 187 -2.74 -5.77 -0.85
C LYS A 187 -1.65 -6.10 0.17
N GLN A 188 -1.39 -7.39 0.33
CA GLN A 188 -0.23 -7.89 1.06
C GLN A 188 0.78 -8.44 0.05
N ILE A 189 2.04 -8.05 0.19
CA ILE A 189 3.12 -8.52 -0.69
C ILE A 189 4.36 -8.85 0.13
N PRO A 190 5.17 -9.84 -0.28
CA PRO A 190 6.45 -10.10 0.35
C PRO A 190 7.33 -8.84 0.38
N LEU A 191 8.04 -8.59 1.47
CA LEU A 191 8.86 -7.39 1.64
C LEU A 191 9.91 -7.28 0.52
N LYS A 192 10.60 -8.39 0.20
CA LYS A 192 11.52 -8.47 -0.94
C LYS A 192 10.89 -7.96 -2.25
N SER A 193 9.65 -8.37 -2.54
CA SER A 193 8.91 -7.95 -3.73
C SER A 193 8.51 -6.46 -3.71
N LEU A 194 8.09 -5.94 -2.54
CA LEU A 194 7.80 -4.50 -2.39
C LEU A 194 9.05 -3.65 -2.66
N VAL A 195 10.18 -4.03 -2.06
CA VAL A 195 11.47 -3.33 -2.27
C VAL A 195 11.85 -3.40 -3.75
N GLY A 196 11.75 -4.57 -4.39
CA GLY A 196 11.96 -4.71 -5.83
C GLY A 196 11.07 -3.79 -6.66
N ASN A 197 9.78 -3.69 -6.34
CA ASN A 197 8.86 -2.77 -7.03
C ASN A 197 9.24 -1.30 -6.82
N LEU A 198 9.68 -0.91 -5.62
CA LEU A 198 10.17 0.43 -5.32
C LEU A 198 11.41 0.77 -6.17
N LEU A 199 12.39 -0.14 -6.23
CA LEU A 199 13.63 0.02 -6.99
C LEU A 199 13.38 0.06 -8.51
N LYS A 200 12.42 -0.72 -9.01
CA LYS A 200 11.96 -0.71 -10.41
C LYS A 200 11.04 0.47 -10.76
N ARG A 201 10.78 1.38 -9.81
CA ARG A 201 9.86 2.52 -9.98
C ARG A 201 8.41 2.11 -10.31
N LYS A 202 7.99 0.93 -9.89
CA LYS A 202 6.60 0.46 -9.97
C LYS A 202 5.73 0.98 -8.84
N LEU A 203 6.34 1.63 -7.84
CA LEU A 203 5.65 2.25 -6.71
C LEU A 203 5.85 3.77 -6.74
N LYS A 204 4.75 4.53 -6.75
CA LYS A 204 4.76 6.00 -6.79
C LYS A 204 3.79 6.57 -5.76
N TYR A 205 4.15 7.72 -5.17
CA TYR A 205 3.22 8.49 -4.36
C TYR A 205 2.26 9.26 -5.27
N CYS A 206 0.97 9.09 -5.06
CA CYS A 206 -0.10 9.76 -5.78
C CYS A 206 -0.96 10.54 -4.80
N GLU A 207 -1.33 11.77 -5.15
CA GLU A 207 -2.28 12.59 -4.39
C GLU A 207 -3.72 12.32 -4.79
N ASN A 208 -3.90 11.69 -5.95
CA ASN A 208 -5.18 11.37 -6.54
C ASN A 208 -5.41 9.86 -6.55
N ILE A 209 -6.68 9.47 -6.63
CA ILE A 209 -7.16 8.12 -6.95
C ILE A 209 -7.80 8.20 -8.33
N ARG A 210 -7.32 7.35 -9.25
CA ARG A 210 -7.90 7.24 -10.59
C ARG A 210 -8.63 5.92 -10.72
N ILE A 211 -9.92 6.00 -10.98
CA ILE A 211 -10.77 4.84 -11.25
C ILE A 211 -10.34 4.20 -12.57
N LYS A 212 -10.38 2.87 -12.65
CA LYS A 212 -10.10 2.15 -13.88
C LYS A 212 -11.16 2.54 -14.93
N PRO A 213 -10.77 3.08 -16.10
CA PRO A 213 -11.74 3.58 -17.07
C PRO A 213 -12.72 2.50 -17.52
N LYS A 214 -12.19 1.34 -17.90
CA LYS A 214 -12.98 0.19 -18.37
C LYS A 214 -13.00 -0.90 -17.31
N GLN A 215 -14.18 -1.18 -16.77
CA GLN A 215 -14.39 -2.22 -15.77
C GLN A 215 -15.83 -2.72 -15.74
N GLU A 216 -16.03 -3.92 -15.22
CA GLU A 216 -17.35 -4.46 -14.90
C GLU A 216 -17.94 -3.68 -13.73
N VAL A 217 -19.20 -3.26 -13.87
CA VAL A 217 -20.01 -2.69 -12.80
C VAL A 217 -21.29 -3.50 -12.65
N THR A 218 -21.68 -3.74 -11.40
CA THR A 218 -22.97 -4.36 -11.08
C THR A 218 -24.01 -3.29 -10.82
N ILE A 219 -25.04 -3.25 -11.64
CA ILE A 219 -26.24 -2.43 -11.43
C ILE A 219 -27.29 -3.29 -10.72
N VAL A 220 -27.81 -2.79 -9.61
CA VAL A 220 -28.81 -3.46 -8.78
C VAL A 220 -30.13 -2.73 -8.92
N PHE A 221 -31.16 -3.42 -9.37
CA PHE A 221 -32.53 -2.91 -9.44
C PHE A 221 -33.29 -3.32 -8.17
N PHE A 222 -34.09 -2.39 -7.64
CA PHE A 222 -34.86 -2.63 -6.43
C PHE A 222 -36.25 -2.00 -6.50
N GLU A 223 -37.20 -2.62 -5.82
CA GLU A 223 -38.57 -2.11 -5.72
C GLU A 223 -38.66 -0.97 -4.69
N THR A 224 -39.49 0.02 -4.99
CA THR A 224 -39.84 1.11 -4.07
C THR A 224 -41.24 1.66 -4.42
N SER A 225 -41.80 2.49 -3.54
CA SER A 225 -43.10 3.12 -3.75
C SER A 225 -42.98 4.64 -3.81
N CYS A 226 -43.75 5.27 -4.70
CA CYS A 226 -43.74 6.73 -4.81
C CYS A 226 -44.35 7.42 -3.58
N TRP A 227 -43.58 8.25 -2.90
CA TRP A 227 -44.07 9.05 -1.75
C TRP A 227 -45.25 9.98 -2.08
N LYS A 228 -45.41 10.37 -3.36
CA LYS A 228 -46.53 11.21 -3.81
C LYS A 228 -47.77 10.43 -4.26
N CYS A 229 -47.63 9.46 -5.18
CA CYS A 229 -48.77 8.75 -5.78
C CYS A 229 -48.93 7.31 -5.30
N ASN A 230 -48.06 6.82 -4.42
CA ASN A 230 -48.03 5.48 -3.83
C ASN A 230 -47.96 4.31 -4.82
N ALA A 231 -47.71 4.58 -6.11
CA ALA A 231 -47.58 3.53 -7.11
C ALA A 231 -46.25 2.76 -6.91
N PRO A 232 -46.27 1.41 -6.96
CA PRO A 232 -45.08 0.58 -6.88
C PRO A 232 -44.27 0.70 -8.17
N GLN A 233 -42.96 0.82 -8.02
CA GLN A 233 -42.03 1.04 -9.11
C GLN A 233 -40.65 0.50 -8.78
N HIS A 234 -39.70 0.67 -9.70
CA HIS A 234 -38.32 0.26 -9.51
C HIS A 234 -37.38 1.47 -9.58
N CYS A 235 -36.28 1.40 -8.84
CA CYS A 235 -35.12 2.26 -8.96
C CYS A 235 -33.88 1.39 -9.11
N PHE A 236 -32.71 2.00 -9.34
CA PHE A 236 -31.46 1.27 -9.43
C PHE A 236 -30.33 1.98 -8.69
N THR A 237 -29.28 1.24 -8.41
CA THR A 237 -28.03 1.73 -7.83
C THR A 237 -26.88 0.85 -8.34
N THR A 238 -25.63 1.25 -8.10
CA THR A 238 -24.45 0.45 -8.45
C THR A 238 -23.76 -0.07 -7.21
N GLU A 239 -23.19 -1.28 -7.29
CA GLU A 239 -22.22 -1.74 -6.28
C GLU A 239 -20.99 -0.81 -6.25
N GLN A 240 -20.43 -0.60 -5.06
CA GLN A 240 -19.24 0.22 -4.85
C GLN A 240 -17.94 -0.61 -4.86
N ASN A 241 -17.84 -1.59 -5.76
CA ASN A 241 -16.67 -2.45 -5.93
C ASN A 241 -15.76 -1.99 -7.07
N LEU A 242 -15.67 -0.67 -7.29
CA LEU A 242 -14.83 -0.12 -8.34
C LEU A 242 -13.35 -0.31 -8.03
N LEU A 243 -12.60 -0.63 -9.07
CA LEU A 243 -11.16 -0.73 -9.04
C LEU A 243 -10.51 0.55 -9.56
N THR A 244 -9.39 0.90 -8.95
CA THR A 244 -8.47 1.93 -9.45
C THR A 244 -7.55 1.38 -10.53
N VAL A 245 -6.87 2.24 -11.26
CA VAL A 245 -5.82 1.84 -12.22
C VAL A 245 -4.68 1.02 -11.56
N CYS A 246 -4.51 1.15 -10.25
CA CYS A 246 -3.54 0.37 -9.46
C CYS A 246 -4.16 -0.85 -8.75
N ASN A 247 -5.34 -1.28 -9.18
CA ASN A 247 -6.06 -2.47 -8.68
C ASN A 247 -6.36 -2.42 -7.16
N GLN A 248 -6.50 -1.23 -6.59
CA GLN A 248 -7.07 -1.04 -5.25
C GLN A 248 -8.57 -0.79 -5.36
N ASN A 249 -9.33 -1.23 -4.35
CA ASN A 249 -10.73 -0.88 -4.23
C ASN A 249 -10.85 0.63 -3.98
N ALA A 250 -11.72 1.28 -4.75
CA ALA A 250 -12.10 2.67 -4.56
C ALA A 250 -13.57 2.74 -4.15
N TYR A 251 -13.80 3.47 -3.06
CA TYR A 251 -15.13 3.89 -2.67
C TYR A 251 -15.34 5.28 -3.23
N VAL A 252 -16.24 5.39 -4.21
CA VAL A 252 -16.69 6.68 -4.71
C VAL A 252 -17.76 7.15 -3.75
N PHE A 253 -17.45 8.21 -3.00
CA PHE A 253 -18.42 8.79 -2.08
C PHE A 253 -19.52 9.47 -2.89
N ASN A 254 -20.71 8.89 -2.90
CA ASN A 254 -21.88 9.54 -3.47
C ASN A 254 -22.33 10.60 -2.47
N SER A 255 -22.24 11.89 -2.81
CA SER A 255 -22.93 12.89 -2.00
C SER A 255 -24.43 12.64 -2.07
N LEU A 256 -25.12 12.93 -0.97
CA LEU A 256 -26.56 12.65 -0.82
C LEU A 256 -27.45 13.60 -1.64
N TRP A 257 -26.84 14.59 -2.30
CA TRP A 257 -27.54 15.72 -2.90
C TRP A 257 -26.93 16.20 -4.22
N ASP A 258 -26.02 15.44 -4.84
CA ASP A 258 -25.38 15.83 -6.10
C ASP A 258 -25.50 14.78 -7.22
N SER A 259 -24.95 15.17 -8.38
CA SER A 259 -24.94 14.40 -9.61
C SER A 259 -23.87 13.32 -9.68
N ASP A 260 -23.00 13.19 -8.68
CA ASP A 260 -21.66 12.60 -8.88
C ASP A 260 -21.63 11.10 -8.55
N GLY A 261 -22.82 10.54 -8.29
CA GLY A 261 -22.97 9.11 -8.06
C GLY A 261 -22.69 8.29 -9.33
N ILE A 262 -21.98 7.18 -9.17
CA ILE A 262 -21.66 6.26 -10.28
C ILE A 262 -22.93 5.73 -10.96
N ASP A 263 -24.01 5.56 -10.20
CA ASP A 263 -25.33 5.19 -10.72
C ASP A 263 -25.95 6.25 -11.64
N LYS A 264 -25.37 7.45 -11.69
CA LYS A 264 -25.81 8.55 -12.56
C LYS A 264 -24.90 8.79 -13.76
N GLU A 265 -23.82 8.03 -13.90
CA GLU A 265 -22.92 8.12 -15.05
C GLU A 265 -23.66 7.78 -16.36
N PRO A 266 -23.42 8.51 -17.47
CA PRO A 266 -24.15 8.32 -18.72
C PRO A 266 -24.10 6.88 -19.25
N GLU A 267 -22.94 6.23 -19.18
CA GLU A 267 -22.75 4.84 -19.65
C GLU A 267 -23.52 3.83 -18.79
N VAL A 268 -23.60 4.07 -17.47
CA VAL A 268 -24.44 3.26 -16.56
C VAL A 268 -25.90 3.43 -16.94
N TYR A 269 -26.36 4.67 -17.15
CA TYR A 269 -27.75 4.92 -17.49
C TYR A 269 -28.12 4.37 -18.88
N ASP A 270 -27.20 4.41 -19.85
CA ASP A 270 -27.41 3.80 -21.16
C ASP A 270 -27.46 2.27 -21.08
N ALA A 271 -26.66 1.64 -20.22
CA ALA A 271 -26.77 0.21 -19.92
C ALA A 271 -28.14 -0.13 -19.30
N VAL A 272 -28.63 0.69 -18.36
CA VAL A 272 -29.98 0.56 -17.80
C VAL A 272 -31.04 0.65 -18.88
N LYS A 273 -31.01 1.67 -19.76
CA LYS A 273 -31.99 1.81 -20.86
C LYS A 273 -31.99 0.59 -21.78
N LYS A 274 -30.81 0.06 -22.12
CA LYS A 274 -30.69 -1.16 -22.94
C LYS A 274 -31.33 -2.36 -22.24
N PHE A 275 -31.06 -2.52 -20.94
CA PHE A 275 -31.64 -3.59 -20.14
C PHE A 275 -33.16 -3.47 -19.99
N LEU A 276 -33.70 -2.27 -19.77
CA LEU A 276 -35.15 -2.04 -19.69
C LEU A 276 -35.89 -2.36 -21.00
N ASN A 277 -35.19 -2.42 -22.14
CA ASN A 277 -35.75 -2.84 -23.42
C ASN A 277 -35.56 -4.34 -23.72
N SER A 278 -34.88 -5.09 -22.85
CA SER A 278 -34.70 -6.54 -22.98
C SER A 278 -35.90 -7.32 -22.44
N GLU A 279 -35.99 -8.61 -22.78
CA GLU A 279 -37.01 -9.50 -22.23
C GLU A 279 -36.96 -9.58 -20.70
N ASP A 280 -35.75 -9.55 -20.14
CA ASP A 280 -35.51 -9.65 -18.70
C ASP A 280 -35.78 -8.33 -17.95
N GLY A 281 -35.74 -7.18 -18.63
CA GLY A 281 -35.91 -5.87 -17.98
C GLY A 281 -37.21 -5.13 -18.28
N LYS A 282 -37.94 -5.49 -19.36
CA LYS A 282 -39.15 -4.76 -19.82
C LYS A 282 -40.30 -4.67 -18.80
N HIS A 283 -40.32 -5.58 -17.83
CA HIS A 283 -41.32 -5.57 -16.77
C HIS A 283 -41.03 -4.52 -15.69
N LEU A 284 -39.76 -4.09 -15.55
CA LEU A 284 -39.34 -3.12 -14.57
C LEU A 284 -39.86 -1.71 -14.89
N LYS A 285 -40.34 -1.02 -13.86
CA LYS A 285 -40.93 0.32 -13.96
C LYS A 285 -39.97 1.36 -13.39
N VAL A 286 -38.90 1.64 -14.14
CA VAL A 286 -37.85 2.60 -13.74
C VAL A 286 -38.11 3.96 -14.38
N GLY A 287 -38.27 5.00 -13.57
CA GLY A 287 -38.44 6.37 -14.07
C GLY A 287 -37.18 6.94 -14.70
N LEU A 288 -37.33 8.00 -15.50
CA LEU A 288 -36.19 8.62 -16.20
C LEU A 288 -35.22 9.29 -15.22
N LEU A 289 -33.92 9.09 -15.44
CA LEU A 289 -32.88 9.85 -14.77
C LEU A 289 -32.73 11.21 -15.48
N LYS A 290 -33.13 12.30 -14.83
CA LYS A 290 -33.05 13.67 -15.37
C LYS A 290 -32.95 14.70 -14.25
N LYS A 291 -32.57 15.93 -14.59
CA LYS A 291 -32.53 17.04 -13.62
C LYS A 291 -33.94 17.38 -13.14
N ARG A 292 -34.13 17.44 -11.82
CA ARG A 292 -35.39 17.85 -11.18
C ARG A 292 -35.10 18.84 -10.06
N TYR A 293 -35.94 19.85 -9.93
CA TYR A 293 -35.84 20.84 -8.86
C TYR A 293 -36.25 20.23 -7.51
N SER A 294 -35.43 20.46 -6.49
CA SER A 294 -35.72 20.07 -5.12
C SER A 294 -35.89 21.31 -4.25
N LYS A 295 -37.03 21.40 -3.56
CA LYS A 295 -37.31 22.49 -2.61
C LYS A 295 -36.36 22.47 -1.40
N THR A 296 -35.85 21.30 -1.02
CA THR A 296 -34.98 21.12 0.14
C THR A 296 -33.59 21.73 -0.09
N VAL A 297 -33.02 21.52 -1.27
CA VAL A 297 -31.69 22.05 -1.63
C VAL A 297 -31.76 23.35 -2.44
N GLN A 298 -32.97 23.80 -2.81
CA GLN A 298 -33.24 24.99 -3.62
C GLN A 298 -32.50 25.02 -4.97
N ASP A 299 -32.22 23.85 -5.54
CA ASP A 299 -31.53 23.69 -6.81
C ASP A 299 -32.03 22.44 -7.57
N SER A 300 -31.62 22.30 -8.83
CA SER A 300 -31.91 21.16 -9.70
C SER A 300 -30.70 20.26 -9.89
N TYR A 301 -30.82 19.00 -9.50
CA TYR A 301 -29.77 17.99 -9.68
C TYR A 301 -30.32 16.75 -10.39
N LEU A 302 -29.41 15.93 -10.92
CA LEU A 302 -29.76 14.68 -11.61
C LEU A 302 -30.33 13.69 -10.59
N SER A 303 -31.56 13.24 -10.79
CA SER A 303 -32.26 12.42 -9.80
C SER A 303 -33.02 11.27 -10.43
N HIS A 304 -33.31 10.26 -9.62
CA HIS A 304 -34.37 9.33 -9.92
C HIS A 304 -35.72 10.06 -9.90
N GLY A 305 -36.72 9.48 -10.56
CA GLY A 305 -38.08 10.01 -10.54
C GLY A 305 -39.12 8.91 -10.60
N CYS A 306 -40.34 9.26 -10.22
CA CYS A 306 -41.44 8.32 -10.32
C CYS A 306 -41.71 7.96 -11.78
N TYR A 307 -41.83 6.66 -12.09
CA TYR A 307 -42.20 6.19 -13.42
C TYR A 307 -43.57 6.74 -13.88
N TYR A 308 -44.51 6.92 -12.94
CA TYR A 308 -45.90 7.29 -13.25
C TYR A 308 -46.18 8.80 -13.17
N CYS A 309 -45.73 9.46 -12.10
CA CYS A 309 -46.05 10.88 -11.85
C CYS A 309 -44.84 11.82 -11.91
N ASP A 310 -43.67 11.29 -12.27
CA ASP A 310 -42.40 12.02 -12.43
C ASP A 310 -41.89 12.78 -11.18
N SER A 311 -42.49 12.51 -10.01
CA SER A 311 -42.06 13.10 -8.74
C SER A 311 -40.61 12.73 -8.44
N ILE A 312 -39.85 13.71 -7.94
CA ILE A 312 -38.44 13.56 -7.62
C ILE A 312 -38.20 12.50 -6.55
N PHE A 313 -37.19 11.65 -6.76
CA PHE A 313 -36.57 10.81 -5.76
C PHE A 313 -35.11 11.27 -5.60
N GLY A 314 -34.85 12.03 -4.54
CA GLY A 314 -33.48 12.42 -4.18
C GLY A 314 -32.72 11.26 -3.53
N ASP A 315 -31.39 11.30 -3.56
CA ASP A 315 -30.59 10.21 -2.98
C ASP A 315 -30.76 10.09 -1.48
N PHE A 316 -31.00 11.20 -0.76
CA PHE A 316 -31.40 11.14 0.64
C PHE A 316 -32.68 10.33 0.88
N PHE A 317 -33.66 10.44 -0.02
CA PHE A 317 -34.90 9.67 0.10
C PHE A 317 -34.66 8.18 -0.17
N LEU A 318 -33.73 7.85 -1.05
CA LEU A 318 -33.43 6.48 -1.47
C LEU A 318 -32.28 5.83 -0.69
N ILE A 319 -31.69 6.50 0.30
CA ILE A 319 -30.43 6.03 0.90
C ILE A 319 -30.59 4.65 1.56
N THR A 320 -31.68 4.47 2.32
CA THR A 320 -31.98 3.23 3.01
C THR A 320 -32.30 2.14 2.00
N GLU A 321 -33.15 2.44 1.02
CA GLU A 321 -33.53 1.50 -0.03
C GLU A 321 -32.34 1.07 -0.88
N LYS A 322 -31.39 1.98 -1.18
CA LYS A 322 -30.15 1.65 -1.88
C LYS A 322 -29.26 0.73 -1.04
N LEU A 323 -29.08 1.01 0.26
CA LEU A 323 -28.29 0.17 1.15
C LEU A 323 -28.91 -1.23 1.32
N ASP A 324 -30.22 -1.29 1.53
CA ASP A 324 -30.96 -2.55 1.60
C ASP A 324 -30.86 -3.31 0.28
N ALA A 325 -30.95 -2.60 -0.85
CA ALA A 325 -30.85 -3.20 -2.17
C ALA A 325 -29.49 -3.85 -2.43
N LEU A 326 -28.41 -3.19 -2.00
CA LEU A 326 -27.05 -3.72 -2.14
C LEU A 326 -26.82 -4.99 -1.30
N ASN A 327 -27.51 -5.11 -0.17
CA ASN A 327 -27.39 -6.26 0.74
C ASN A 327 -28.37 -7.40 0.42
N ASN A 328 -29.41 -7.14 -0.36
CA ASN A 328 -30.38 -8.17 -0.76
C ASN A 328 -29.88 -8.95 -2.00
N PRO A 329 -29.61 -10.26 -1.90
CA PRO A 329 -29.17 -11.07 -3.03
C PRO A 329 -30.29 -11.38 -4.04
N ASP A 330 -31.57 -11.25 -3.64
CA ASP A 330 -32.73 -11.59 -4.48
C ASP A 330 -33.06 -10.50 -5.50
N ASN A 331 -32.46 -9.31 -5.35
CA ASN A 331 -32.61 -8.22 -6.30
C ASN A 331 -31.97 -8.55 -7.66
N ILE A 332 -32.58 -8.02 -8.72
CA ILE A 332 -32.06 -8.19 -10.08
C ILE A 332 -30.73 -7.44 -10.21
N ARG A 333 -29.70 -8.17 -10.64
CA ARG A 333 -28.32 -7.68 -10.79
C ARG A 333 -27.87 -7.81 -12.24
N LEU A 334 -27.58 -6.66 -12.85
CA LEU A 334 -27.01 -6.58 -14.18
C LEU A 334 -25.52 -6.30 -14.06
N LYS A 335 -24.69 -7.25 -14.50
CA LYS A 335 -23.26 -7.03 -14.68
C LYS A 335 -22.99 -6.55 -16.08
N VAL A 336 -22.27 -5.44 -16.21
CA VAL A 336 -21.97 -4.84 -17.50
C VAL A 336 -20.59 -4.21 -17.49
N ASP A 337 -19.82 -4.45 -18.55
CA ASP A 337 -18.58 -3.71 -18.81
C ASP A 337 -18.92 -2.30 -19.32
N ILE A 338 -18.48 -1.29 -18.60
CA ILE A 338 -18.69 0.12 -18.94
C ILE A 338 -17.37 0.87 -19.05
N ASP A 339 -17.36 1.94 -19.86
CA ASP A 339 -16.25 2.89 -19.93
C ASP A 339 -16.60 4.15 -19.14
N LEU A 340 -16.22 4.17 -17.86
CA LEU A 340 -16.39 5.32 -16.98
C LEU A 340 -15.50 6.51 -17.37
N GLY A 341 -14.67 6.39 -18.41
CA GLY A 341 -13.77 7.44 -18.85
C GLY A 341 -12.74 7.80 -17.77
N ARG A 342 -12.52 9.09 -17.55
CA ARG A 342 -11.50 9.58 -16.62
C ARG A 342 -12.14 10.15 -15.35
N ILE A 343 -12.37 9.28 -14.37
CA ILE A 343 -12.79 9.68 -13.02
C ILE A 343 -11.57 9.75 -12.09
N ILE A 344 -11.36 10.93 -11.51
CA ILE A 344 -10.27 11.23 -10.57
C ILE A 344 -10.86 11.82 -9.29
N GLN A 345 -10.37 11.36 -8.15
CA GLN A 345 -10.76 11.84 -6.83
C GLN A 345 -9.51 12.14 -6.00
N GLU A 346 -9.62 13.06 -5.04
CA GLU A 346 -8.54 13.29 -4.07
C GLU A 346 -8.35 12.04 -3.20
N GLY A 347 -7.10 11.60 -3.04
CA GLY A 347 -6.80 10.42 -2.24
C GLY A 347 -5.32 10.03 -2.26
N LYS A 348 -4.60 10.47 -1.23
CA LYS A 348 -3.17 10.21 -1.07
C LYS A 348 -2.90 8.72 -0.86
N HIS A 349 -2.05 8.11 -1.70
CA HIS A 349 -1.64 6.71 -1.54
C HIS A 349 -0.33 6.37 -2.24
N TRP A 350 0.25 5.22 -1.86
CA TRP A 350 1.31 4.58 -2.62
C TRP A 350 0.70 3.69 -3.71
N CYS A 351 0.71 4.20 -4.94
CA CYS A 351 0.23 3.55 -6.13
C CYS A 351 1.25 2.50 -6.61
N ASN A 352 0.87 1.22 -6.57
CA ASN A 352 1.70 0.12 -7.08
C ASN A 352 1.14 -0.34 -8.43
N SER A 353 1.90 -0.11 -9.49
CA SER A 353 1.48 -0.34 -10.86
C SER A 353 2.51 -1.18 -11.61
N GLU A 354 2.07 -2.28 -12.19
CA GLU A 354 2.94 -3.16 -12.97
C GLU A 354 3.19 -2.65 -14.39
N ASN A 355 2.21 -1.95 -14.97
CA ASN A 355 2.24 -1.38 -16.32
C ASN A 355 2.71 0.09 -16.35
N GLY A 356 2.98 0.69 -15.18
CA GLY A 356 3.42 2.09 -15.07
C GLY A 356 2.28 3.11 -15.15
N GLU A 357 1.02 2.67 -15.20
CA GLU A 357 -0.13 3.54 -15.08
C GLU A 357 -0.37 3.86 -13.60
N PHE A 358 -0.15 5.12 -13.23
CA PHE A 358 -0.34 5.59 -11.86
C PHE A 358 -1.64 6.40 -11.73
N CYS A 359 -2.13 6.51 -10.49
CA CYS A 359 -3.25 7.37 -10.14
C CYS A 359 -2.85 8.86 -10.15
N GLU A 360 -2.53 9.39 -11.34
CA GLU A 360 -2.16 10.80 -11.56
C GLU A 360 -3.32 11.65 -12.11
#